data_AF-A0A3R7KTP8-F1
#
_entry.id   AF-A0A3R7KTP8-F1
#
_cell.length_a   1.000
_cell.length_b   1.000
_cell.length_c   1.000
_cell.angle_alpha   90.00
_cell.angle_beta   90.00
_cell.angle_gamma   90.00
#
_symmetry.space_group_name_H-M   'P 1'
#
loop_
_entity.id
_entity.type
_entity.pdbx_description
1 polymer ?
#
loop_
_entity_poly.entity_id
_entity_poly.type
_entity_poly.pdbx_seq_one_letter_code
_entity_poly.pdbx_strand_id
1 'polypeptide(L)'
;MSEESEVEVLQDPLTYTRAIYKDPGARWVVGLTPVEVLRATRFPHRDDAAMDGTRFPKLENRWYEGRFEAWMRVPVLLGLLCLVEPVSRIAKGITRHPLDFPYVEESLWDYARRPNDGVADFLMRAWCLWVTSSLTALFTLTLSWKFGTAARNFWTLCGVGLSLLSFMATIAQLFMLLVACGESAGSKMEECDVPFVLYWTFSVIRLGGPLFAVWCVGPVLDIIQDSRTRWKIILGFPSLFLTLSVLLWMVGESAVVGGNNVYQWCGYVTVASWGVLLLRCCGQRRFQVVFVTKPHEE
;
A
#
# COMPACT_ATOMS: atom_id res chain seq x y z
N MET A 1 47.73 -16.40 -31.30
CA MET A 1 46.79 -15.79 -32.27
C MET A 1 45.92 -16.93 -32.76
N SER A 2 44.62 -17.03 -32.50
CA SER A 2 43.57 -16.04 -32.25
C SER A 2 42.57 -16.55 -31.20
N GLU A 3 41.85 -15.62 -30.59
CA GLU A 3 40.82 -15.79 -29.55
C GLU A 3 39.62 -16.63 -30.02
N GLU A 4 39.21 -17.61 -29.21
CA GLU A 4 37.81 -18.07 -29.15
C GLU A 4 37.31 -17.83 -27.72
N SER A 5 36.37 -16.89 -27.63
CA SER A 5 35.64 -16.48 -26.43
C SER A 5 34.69 -17.60 -26.01
N GLU A 6 35.12 -18.48 -25.11
CA GLU A 6 34.22 -19.42 -24.43
C GLU A 6 33.59 -18.72 -23.20
N VAL A 7 32.33 -18.30 -23.38
CA VAL A 7 31.46 -17.88 -22.30
C VAL A 7 30.99 -19.13 -21.58
N GLU A 8 31.58 -19.45 -20.44
CA GLU A 8 31.14 -20.56 -19.60
C GLU A 8 29.94 -20.11 -18.75
N VAL A 9 28.77 -20.69 -19.07
CA VAL A 9 27.52 -20.46 -18.34
C VAL A 9 27.65 -21.05 -16.94
N LEU A 10 27.94 -20.20 -15.96
CA LEU A 10 27.94 -20.54 -14.54
C LEU A 10 26.50 -20.79 -14.06
N GLN A 11 26.11 -22.06 -14.15
CA GLN A 11 25.00 -22.74 -13.50
C GLN A 11 23.61 -22.66 -14.14
N ASP A 12 23.12 -23.86 -14.44
CA ASP A 12 21.77 -24.19 -14.90
C ASP A 12 20.74 -23.98 -13.76
N PRO A 13 19.67 -23.18 -13.93
CA PRO A 13 18.72 -22.81 -12.86
C PRO A 13 17.94 -24.00 -12.27
N LEU A 14 17.93 -25.15 -12.95
CA LEU A 14 17.37 -26.40 -12.44
C LEU A 14 18.24 -27.06 -11.35
N THR A 15 19.54 -26.78 -11.33
CA THR A 15 20.47 -27.34 -10.34
C THR A 15 20.40 -26.58 -9.02
N TYR A 16 20.19 -25.25 -9.09
CA TYR A 16 20.00 -24.40 -7.91
C TYR A 16 18.72 -24.74 -7.13
N THR A 17 17.65 -25.13 -7.83
CA THR A 17 16.38 -25.47 -7.18
C THR A 17 16.38 -26.85 -6.52
N ARG A 18 17.23 -27.79 -6.98
CA ARG A 18 17.39 -29.11 -6.35
C ARG A 18 18.19 -29.08 -5.04
N ALA A 19 19.17 -28.18 -4.90
CA ALA A 19 19.96 -28.07 -3.67
C ALA A 19 19.18 -27.48 -2.47
N ILE A 20 18.02 -26.85 -2.72
CA ILE A 20 17.17 -26.25 -1.69
C ILE A 20 16.24 -27.31 -1.03
N TYR A 21 16.00 -28.45 -1.69
CA TYR A 21 15.27 -29.56 -1.10
C TYR A 21 16.21 -30.43 -0.25
N LYS A 22 16.25 -30.08 1.04
CA LYS A 22 17.00 -30.76 2.12
C LYS A 22 16.83 -32.28 2.10
N ASP A 23 17.95 -33.00 1.97
CA ASP A 23 18.05 -34.38 2.45
C ASP A 23 18.19 -34.38 3.99
N PRO A 24 17.34 -35.12 4.73
CA PRO A 24 17.28 -35.07 6.20
C PRO A 24 18.41 -35.83 6.91
N GLY A 25 19.58 -36.01 6.28
CA GLY A 25 20.59 -36.96 6.77
C GLY A 25 22.06 -36.71 6.44
N ALA A 26 22.46 -35.58 5.86
CA ALA A 26 23.85 -35.35 5.48
C ALA A 26 24.70 -34.82 6.66
N ARG A 27 25.16 -35.77 7.49
CA ARG A 27 26.29 -35.60 8.42
C ARG A 27 27.57 -35.33 7.65
N TRP A 28 28.21 -34.21 7.90
CA TRP A 28 29.62 -34.01 7.58
C TRP A 28 30.40 -34.04 8.90
N VAL A 29 30.96 -35.20 9.24
CA VAL A 29 31.88 -35.34 10.39
C VAL A 29 33.19 -35.88 9.86
N VAL A 30 34.31 -35.24 10.21
CA VAL A 30 35.58 -35.95 10.40
C VAL A 30 36.27 -35.40 11.66
N GLY A 31 36.32 -36.24 12.69
CA GLY A 31 37.45 -36.37 13.62
C GLY A 31 37.72 -35.23 14.60
N LEU A 32 37.21 -35.35 15.83
CA LEU A 32 37.98 -35.39 17.08
C LEU A 32 37.01 -35.63 18.25
N THR A 33 37.05 -36.83 18.81
CA THR A 33 36.34 -37.21 20.05
C THR A 33 37.10 -36.69 21.28
N PRO A 34 36.39 -36.49 22.41
CA PRO A 34 36.73 -37.32 23.55
C PRO A 34 35.50 -38.02 24.16
N VAL A 35 35.59 -39.34 24.15
CA VAL A 35 35.26 -40.37 25.15
C VAL A 35 34.36 -39.98 26.34
N GLU A 36 33.17 -40.61 26.34
CA GLU A 36 32.40 -41.27 27.43
C GLU A 36 32.14 -40.45 28.73
N VAL A 37 30.99 -40.52 29.40
CA VAL A 37 30.31 -41.73 29.89
C VAL A 37 28.87 -41.42 30.34
N LEU A 38 28.04 -42.47 30.28
CA LEU A 38 26.83 -42.78 31.08
C LEU A 38 25.50 -42.13 30.66
N ARG A 39 24.75 -42.82 29.79
CA ARG A 39 23.71 -43.83 30.10
C ARG A 39 22.40 -43.23 30.64
N ALA A 40 21.41 -43.30 29.75
CA ALA A 40 20.03 -43.73 29.97
C ALA A 40 19.16 -42.79 30.84
N THR A 41 17.93 -42.45 30.45
CA THR A 41 16.88 -43.38 30.02
C THR A 41 15.65 -42.58 29.56
N ARG A 42 14.89 -43.16 28.62
CA ARG A 42 13.46 -42.93 28.28
C ARG A 42 13.10 -41.77 27.35
N PHE A 43 12.93 -42.11 26.07
CA PHE A 43 11.67 -41.78 25.36
C PHE A 43 10.61 -42.83 25.77
N PRO A 44 9.31 -42.48 25.90
CA PRO A 44 8.43 -42.01 24.82
C PRO A 44 7.71 -40.69 25.21
N HIS A 45 7.10 -39.88 24.35
CA HIS A 45 6.15 -40.19 23.30
C HIS A 45 6.07 -39.01 22.32
N ARG A 46 5.69 -39.35 21.10
CA ARG A 46 5.46 -38.53 19.91
C ARG A 46 4.12 -37.81 20.14
N ASP A 47 4.12 -36.47 20.25
CA ASP A 47 3.01 -35.55 19.89
C ASP A 47 3.03 -34.12 20.54
N ASP A 48 4.11 -33.64 21.17
CA ASP A 48 4.12 -32.28 21.77
C ASP A 48 5.15 -31.28 21.20
N ALA A 49 5.66 -31.52 19.98
CA ALA A 49 6.63 -30.62 19.33
C ALA A 49 6.09 -30.00 18.03
N ALA A 50 4.99 -29.24 18.10
CA ALA A 50 4.55 -28.42 16.96
C ALA A 50 3.62 -27.25 17.35
N MET A 51 3.91 -26.49 18.41
CA MET A 51 3.21 -25.22 18.67
C MET A 51 4.05 -24.23 19.49
N ASP A 52 5.38 -24.23 19.33
CA ASP A 52 6.20 -23.11 19.84
C ASP A 52 6.11 -21.96 18.84
N GLY A 53 4.99 -21.24 18.95
CA GLY A 53 4.86 -19.89 18.43
C GLY A 53 6.02 -19.06 18.96
N THR A 54 6.59 -18.26 18.06
CA THR A 54 7.61 -17.25 18.34
C THR A 54 7.24 -16.42 19.57
N ARG A 55 7.65 -16.87 20.76
CA ARG A 55 7.50 -16.13 22.01
C ARG A 55 8.45 -14.95 21.94
N PHE A 56 7.89 -13.80 21.57
CA PHE A 56 8.48 -12.51 21.92
C PHE A 56 8.82 -12.51 23.42
N PRO A 57 9.97 -11.96 23.84
CA PRO A 57 10.21 -11.77 25.26
C PRO A 57 9.06 -10.94 25.83
N LYS A 58 8.37 -11.48 26.84
CA LYS A 58 7.40 -10.75 27.65
C LYS A 58 8.12 -9.52 28.18
N LEU A 59 7.81 -8.36 27.61
CA LEU A 59 8.33 -7.07 28.06
C LEU A 59 7.61 -6.74 29.37
N GLU A 60 8.09 -7.32 30.46
CA GLU A 60 7.61 -7.03 31.81
C GLU A 60 7.84 -5.55 32.14
N ASN A 61 6.73 -4.89 32.49
CA ASN A 61 6.65 -3.87 33.53
C ASN A 61 7.67 -2.72 33.47
N ARG A 62 7.65 -1.91 32.41
CA ARG A 62 7.90 -0.46 32.54
C ARG A 62 6.63 0.31 32.26
N TRP A 63 5.80 0.36 33.31
CA TRP A 63 4.68 1.27 33.47
C TRP A 63 5.22 2.71 33.40
N TYR A 64 4.97 3.39 32.29
CA TYR A 64 4.97 4.85 32.25
C TYR A 64 3.56 5.29 31.86
N GLU A 65 2.92 5.95 32.80
CA GLU A 65 1.58 6.51 32.72
C GLU A 65 1.49 7.58 31.62
N GLY A 66 0.36 7.56 30.93
CA GLY A 66 -0.35 8.80 30.62
C GLY A 66 0.29 9.75 29.62
N ARG A 67 0.58 9.29 28.40
CA ARG A 67 0.55 10.18 27.23
C ARG A 67 0.31 9.35 25.98
N PHE A 68 -0.82 9.60 25.31
CA PHE A 68 -1.06 9.18 23.92
C PHE A 68 0.23 9.49 23.12
N GLU A 69 1.00 8.47 22.78
CA GLU A 69 2.36 8.64 22.30
C GLU A 69 2.33 9.46 21.01
N ALA A 70 3.05 10.58 20.99
CA ALA A 70 3.05 11.55 19.88
C ALA A 70 3.39 10.93 18.51
N TRP A 71 3.90 9.70 18.51
CA TRP A 71 4.37 8.96 17.34
C TRP A 71 3.26 8.64 16.32
N MET A 72 2.03 8.30 16.75
CA MET A 72 0.89 8.02 15.85
C MET A 72 -0.06 9.21 15.64
N ARG A 73 0.15 10.34 16.30
CA ARG A 73 -0.80 11.46 16.22
C ARG A 73 -0.98 11.99 14.80
N VAL A 74 0.12 12.18 14.08
CA VAL A 74 0.09 12.69 12.71
C VAL A 74 -0.64 11.74 11.75
N PRO A 75 -0.28 10.45 11.62
CA PRO A 75 -1.00 9.54 10.73
C PRO A 75 -2.46 9.34 11.16
N VAL A 76 -2.77 9.36 12.46
CA VAL A 76 -4.16 9.26 12.92
C VAL A 76 -4.98 10.49 12.53
N LEU A 77 -4.45 11.69 12.75
CA LEU A 77 -5.14 12.93 12.37
C LEU A 77 -5.35 13.02 10.86
N LEU A 78 -4.32 12.73 10.07
CA LEU A 78 -4.43 12.69 8.61
C LEU A 78 -5.46 11.64 8.17
N GLY A 79 -5.43 10.44 8.74
CA GLY A 79 -6.40 9.41 8.42
C GLY A 79 -7.83 9.76 8.79
N LEU A 80 -8.05 10.43 9.93
CA LEU A 80 -9.38 10.94 10.29
C LEU A 80 -9.87 11.96 9.27
N LEU A 81 -9.02 12.91 8.86
CA LEU A 81 -9.35 13.86 7.80
C LEU A 81 -9.62 13.16 6.46
N CYS A 82 -8.90 12.08 6.14
CA CYS A 82 -9.12 11.29 4.92
C CYS A 82 -10.51 10.68 4.91
N LEU A 83 -10.99 10.21 6.06
CA LEU A 83 -12.28 9.52 6.17
C LEU A 83 -13.48 10.47 6.09
N VAL A 84 -13.31 11.77 6.36
CA VAL A 84 -14.40 12.75 6.26
C VAL A 84 -14.98 12.77 4.84
N GLU A 85 -14.12 12.66 3.83
CA GLU A 85 -14.53 12.77 2.44
C GLU A 85 -15.41 11.60 1.94
N PRO A 86 -15.00 10.32 2.06
CA PRO A 86 -15.85 9.21 1.65
C PRO A 86 -17.12 9.15 2.49
N VAL A 87 -17.07 9.48 3.78
CA VAL A 87 -18.26 9.59 4.64
C VAL A 87 -19.22 10.67 4.14
N SER A 88 -18.71 11.84 3.75
CA SER A 88 -19.51 12.92 3.15
C SER A 88 -20.14 12.48 1.82
N ARG A 89 -19.40 11.78 0.95
CA ARG A 89 -19.93 11.26 -0.32
C ARG A 89 -21.06 10.25 -0.07
N ILE A 90 -20.84 9.31 0.84
CA ILE A 90 -21.84 8.32 1.26
C ILE A 90 -23.10 9.00 1.80
N ALA A 91 -22.95 9.96 2.71
CA ALA A 91 -24.07 10.67 3.34
C ALA A 91 -24.90 11.47 2.31
N LYS A 92 -24.25 12.03 1.29
CA LYS A 92 -24.91 12.77 0.22
C LYS A 92 -25.43 11.86 -0.92
N GLY A 93 -25.18 10.56 -0.86
CA GLY A 93 -25.52 9.62 -1.94
C GLY A 93 -24.77 9.87 -3.25
N ILE A 94 -23.65 10.60 -3.21
CA ILE A 94 -22.85 10.91 -4.40
C ILE A 94 -22.11 9.63 -4.79
N THR A 95 -22.42 9.11 -5.98
CA THR A 95 -21.83 7.87 -6.50
C THR A 95 -20.39 8.08 -6.95
N ARG A 96 -20.10 9.14 -7.69
CA ARG A 96 -18.79 9.36 -8.32
C ARG A 96 -18.49 10.84 -8.52
N HIS A 97 -17.24 11.24 -8.32
CA HIS A 97 -16.78 12.55 -8.78
C HIS A 97 -16.44 12.46 -10.28
N PRO A 98 -16.86 13.42 -11.13
CA PRO A 98 -16.61 13.34 -12.59
C PRO A 98 -15.12 13.28 -12.96
N LEU A 99 -14.26 13.85 -12.12
CA LEU A 99 -12.79 13.79 -12.24
C LEU A 99 -12.17 12.43 -11.90
N ASP A 100 -12.91 11.54 -11.25
CA ASP A 100 -12.48 10.18 -10.90
C ASP A 100 -12.90 9.23 -12.03
N PHE A 101 -11.95 8.92 -12.93
CA PHE A 101 -12.14 8.07 -14.13
C PHE A 101 -13.13 8.64 -15.15
N PRO A 102 -12.77 9.73 -15.86
CA PRO A 102 -13.64 10.32 -16.87
C PRO A 102 -13.96 9.30 -17.99
N TYR A 103 -15.20 9.28 -18.47
CA TYR A 103 -15.62 8.43 -19.59
C TYR A 103 -15.34 9.05 -20.95
N VAL A 104 -15.37 10.39 -21.00
CA VAL A 104 -15.17 11.17 -22.22
C VAL A 104 -14.34 12.40 -21.88
N GLU A 105 -13.57 12.90 -22.85
CA GLU A 105 -12.65 14.02 -22.66
C GLU A 105 -13.39 15.31 -22.30
N GLU A 106 -14.57 15.54 -22.88
CA GLU A 106 -15.35 16.78 -22.70
C GLU A 106 -15.76 16.98 -21.24
N SER A 107 -15.88 15.89 -20.46
CA SER A 107 -16.16 15.98 -19.02
C SER A 107 -15.03 16.62 -18.21
N LEU A 108 -13.81 16.71 -18.77
CA LEU A 108 -12.66 17.36 -18.15
C LEU A 108 -12.59 18.85 -18.50
N TRP A 109 -13.22 19.29 -19.59
CA TRP A 109 -13.14 20.68 -20.05
C TRP A 109 -13.75 21.67 -19.05
N ASP A 110 -14.78 21.26 -18.30
CA ASP A 110 -15.38 22.09 -17.24
C ASP A 110 -14.42 22.38 -16.08
N TYR A 111 -13.43 21.50 -15.89
CA TYR A 111 -12.43 21.59 -14.84
C TYR A 111 -11.09 22.13 -15.31
N ALA A 112 -10.87 22.20 -16.62
CA ALA A 112 -9.69 22.81 -17.19
C ALA A 112 -9.69 24.33 -16.97
N ARG A 113 -8.50 24.90 -16.83
CA ARG A 113 -8.33 26.35 -16.69
C ARG A 113 -8.49 27.00 -18.06
N ARG A 114 -9.37 27.99 -18.18
CA ARG A 114 -9.45 28.84 -19.38
C ARG A 114 -8.44 29.99 -19.31
N PRO A 115 -8.04 30.58 -20.45
CA PRO A 115 -7.07 31.68 -20.48
C PRO A 115 -7.46 32.87 -19.60
N ASN A 116 -8.77 33.15 -19.52
CA ASN A 116 -9.33 34.25 -18.73
C ASN A 116 -9.49 33.93 -17.24
N ASP A 117 -9.30 32.67 -16.83
CA ASP A 117 -9.50 32.25 -15.44
C ASP A 117 -8.24 32.49 -14.59
N GLY A 118 -8.46 32.97 -13.37
CA GLY A 118 -7.43 33.02 -12.34
C GLY A 118 -6.96 31.63 -11.92
N VAL A 119 -5.69 31.50 -11.50
CA VAL A 119 -5.15 30.24 -10.97
C VAL A 119 -5.89 29.81 -9.70
N ALA A 120 -6.31 30.77 -8.87
CA ALA A 120 -7.07 30.50 -7.64
C ALA A 120 -8.45 29.90 -7.95
N ASP A 121 -9.16 30.43 -8.94
CA ASP A 121 -10.49 29.93 -9.35
C ASP A 121 -10.39 28.52 -9.94
N PHE A 122 -9.33 28.24 -10.69
CA PHE A 122 -9.01 26.89 -11.15
C PHE A 122 -8.77 25.93 -9.96
N LEU A 123 -7.91 26.31 -9.01
CA LEU A 123 -7.63 25.46 -7.84
C LEU A 123 -8.88 25.25 -6.96
N MET A 124 -9.77 26.24 -6.90
CA MET A 124 -11.04 26.14 -6.20
C MET A 124 -12.02 25.22 -6.93
N ARG A 125 -12.03 25.17 -8.26
CA ARG A 125 -12.83 24.19 -9.03
C ARG A 125 -12.29 22.76 -8.87
N ALA A 126 -10.97 22.60 -8.95
CA ALA A 126 -10.29 21.31 -8.81
C ALA A 126 -10.03 20.91 -7.34
N TRP A 127 -10.63 21.60 -6.36
CA TRP A 127 -10.30 21.44 -4.94
C TRP A 127 -10.50 20.01 -4.44
N CYS A 128 -11.60 19.37 -4.81
CA CYS A 128 -11.87 17.98 -4.47
C CYS A 128 -10.74 17.06 -4.95
N LEU A 129 -10.18 17.29 -6.14
CA LEU A 129 -9.13 16.44 -6.69
C LEU A 129 -7.84 16.57 -5.87
N TRP A 130 -7.35 17.80 -5.68
CA TRP A 130 -6.03 17.98 -5.07
C TRP A 130 -6.05 17.83 -3.56
N VAL A 131 -7.08 18.33 -2.86
CA VAL A 131 -7.15 18.26 -1.39
C VAL A 131 -7.27 16.81 -0.96
N THR A 132 -8.23 16.05 -1.51
CA THR A 132 -8.50 14.68 -1.07
C THR A 132 -7.36 13.73 -1.42
N SER A 133 -6.81 13.86 -2.63
CA SER A 133 -5.73 12.99 -3.11
C SER A 133 -4.41 13.29 -2.42
N SER A 134 -4.09 14.57 -2.19
CA SER A 134 -2.90 14.94 -1.43
C SER A 134 -3.01 14.48 0.03
N LEU A 135 -4.18 14.65 0.64
CA LEU A 135 -4.40 14.29 2.03
C LEU A 135 -4.34 12.76 2.24
N THR A 136 -4.93 11.98 1.33
CA THR A 136 -4.81 10.51 1.33
C THR A 136 -3.37 10.06 1.08
N ALA A 137 -2.67 10.63 0.10
CA ALA A 137 -1.26 10.31 -0.13
C ALA A 137 -0.37 10.64 1.08
N LEU A 138 -0.60 11.77 1.76
CA LEU A 138 0.13 12.15 2.98
C LEU A 138 -0.16 11.20 4.15
N PHE A 139 -1.42 10.80 4.32
CA PHE A 139 -1.80 9.80 5.31
C PHE A 139 -1.06 8.48 5.09
N THR A 140 -1.10 7.94 3.87
CA THR A 140 -0.49 6.64 3.58
C THR A 140 1.03 6.72 3.62
N LEU A 141 1.62 7.83 3.17
CA LEU A 141 3.05 8.07 3.26
C LEU A 141 3.52 8.08 4.72
N THR A 142 2.84 8.85 5.57
CA THR A 142 3.22 8.95 7.00
C THR A 142 3.01 7.62 7.71
N LEU A 143 1.92 6.90 7.42
CA LEU A 143 1.64 5.59 7.97
C LEU A 143 2.73 4.57 7.57
N SER A 144 2.97 4.40 6.26
CA SER A 144 3.96 3.46 5.72
C SER A 144 5.38 3.79 6.18
N TRP A 145 5.74 5.07 6.25
CA TRP A 145 7.04 5.51 6.77
C TRP A 145 7.21 5.13 8.25
N LYS A 146 6.20 5.43 9.09
CA LYS A 146 6.24 5.13 10.53
C LYS A 146 6.35 3.63 10.77
N PHE A 147 5.45 2.83 10.20
CA PHE A 147 5.50 1.38 10.35
C PHE A 147 6.75 0.76 9.72
N GLY A 148 7.17 1.23 8.55
CA GLY A 148 8.33 0.68 7.85
C GLY A 148 9.66 0.96 8.51
N THR A 149 9.84 2.16 9.07
CA THR A 149 11.05 2.48 9.85
C THR A 149 11.06 1.76 11.20
N ALA A 150 9.91 1.63 11.87
CA ALA A 150 9.79 0.94 13.14
C ALA A 150 10.00 -0.58 13.03
N ALA A 151 9.48 -1.20 11.96
CA ALA A 151 9.57 -2.64 11.73
C ALA A 151 10.80 -3.05 10.88
N ARG A 152 11.51 -2.09 10.26
CA ARG A 152 12.57 -2.33 9.26
C ARG A 152 12.12 -3.30 8.16
N ASN A 153 10.87 -3.19 7.71
CA ASN A 153 10.28 -4.10 6.74
C ASN A 153 10.24 -3.45 5.34
N PHE A 154 10.87 -4.09 4.36
CA PHE A 154 10.96 -3.59 3.00
C PHE A 154 9.57 -3.41 2.35
N TRP A 155 8.67 -4.38 2.55
CA TRP A 155 7.33 -4.34 1.96
C TRP A 155 6.52 -3.13 2.41
N THR A 156 6.63 -2.77 3.70
CA THR A 156 5.99 -1.55 4.22
C THR A 156 6.60 -0.27 3.65
N LEU A 157 7.91 -0.25 3.40
CA LEU A 157 8.59 0.90 2.81
C LEU A 157 8.22 1.09 1.33
N CYS A 158 7.87 0.03 0.60
CA CYS A 158 7.28 0.16 -0.74
C CYS A 158 6.01 1.03 -0.74
N GLY A 159 5.23 1.02 0.35
CA GLY A 159 4.06 1.88 0.51
C GLY A 159 4.40 3.38 0.49
N VAL A 160 5.61 3.77 0.89
CA VAL A 160 6.10 5.16 0.77
C VAL A 160 6.24 5.55 -0.70
N GLY A 161 6.85 4.67 -1.50
CA GLY A 161 7.00 4.87 -2.95
C GLY A 161 5.65 4.99 -3.67
N LEU A 162 4.70 4.11 -3.33
CA LEU A 162 3.33 4.17 -3.88
C LEU A 162 2.60 5.47 -3.52
N SER A 163 2.80 5.96 -2.29
CA SER A 163 2.20 7.22 -1.84
C SER A 163 2.80 8.42 -2.57
N LEU A 164 4.12 8.42 -2.78
CA LEU A 164 4.80 9.46 -3.59
C LEU A 164 4.35 9.44 -5.05
N LEU A 165 4.20 8.25 -5.65
CA LEU A 165 3.68 8.11 -7.01
C LEU A 165 2.25 8.67 -7.14
N SER A 166 1.38 8.41 -6.17
CA SER A 166 0.03 8.99 -6.12
C SER A 166 0.06 10.53 -6.00
N PHE A 167 0.96 11.07 -5.18
CA PHE A 167 1.14 12.51 -5.05
C PHE A 167 1.62 13.15 -6.36
N MET A 168 2.62 12.55 -7.02
CA MET A 168 3.11 13.01 -8.32
C MET A 168 2.04 12.91 -9.41
N ALA A 169 1.24 11.84 -9.42
CA ALA A 169 0.11 11.70 -10.33
C ALA A 169 -0.92 12.82 -10.14
N THR A 170 -1.19 13.21 -8.88
CA THR A 170 -2.10 14.33 -8.56
C THR A 170 -1.56 15.65 -9.12
N ILE A 171 -0.27 15.93 -8.94
CA ILE A 171 0.37 17.13 -9.49
C ILE A 171 0.32 17.12 -11.02
N ALA A 172 0.63 15.98 -11.64
CA ALA A 172 0.62 15.84 -13.09
C ALA A 172 -0.79 16.09 -13.68
N GLN A 173 -1.84 15.58 -13.01
CA GLN A 173 -3.23 15.84 -13.43
C GLN A 173 -3.62 17.30 -13.30
N LEU A 174 -3.24 17.97 -12.22
CA LEU A 174 -3.47 19.41 -12.07
C LEU A 174 -2.74 20.20 -13.15
N PHE A 175 -1.50 19.83 -13.46
CA PHE A 175 -0.73 20.46 -14.51
C PHE A 175 -1.37 20.28 -15.90
N MET A 176 -1.87 19.07 -16.20
CA MET A 176 -2.62 18.84 -17.45
C MET A 176 -3.84 19.74 -17.54
N LEU A 177 -4.68 19.79 -16.50
CA LEU A 177 -5.88 20.63 -16.50
C LEU A 177 -5.56 22.13 -16.52
N LEU A 178 -4.38 22.52 -16.03
CA LEU A 178 -3.90 23.90 -16.05
C LEU A 178 -3.51 24.36 -17.46
N VAL A 179 -2.98 23.45 -18.28
CA VAL A 179 -2.41 23.76 -19.61
C VAL A 179 -3.32 23.30 -20.77
N ALA A 180 -4.39 22.55 -20.48
CA ALA A 180 -5.22 21.90 -21.50
C ALA A 180 -5.97 22.83 -22.45
N CYS A 181 -6.39 24.03 -22.01
CA CYS A 181 -7.18 24.95 -22.84
C CYS A 181 -6.37 26.18 -23.24
N GLY A 182 -6.49 26.56 -24.51
CA GLY A 182 -5.81 27.73 -25.06
C GLY A 182 -6.57 28.34 -26.24
N GLU A 183 -6.15 29.54 -26.65
CA GLU A 183 -6.65 30.13 -27.89
C GLU A 183 -5.98 29.46 -29.09
N SER A 184 -6.78 28.88 -29.97
CA SER A 184 -6.28 28.25 -31.19
C SER A 184 -5.79 29.29 -32.19
N ALA A 185 -4.57 29.12 -32.69
CA ALA A 185 -3.94 30.04 -33.64
C ALA A 185 -4.68 30.11 -35.00
N GLY A 186 -5.46 29.07 -35.34
CA GLY A 186 -6.17 28.96 -36.61
C GLY A 186 -7.62 29.44 -36.57
N SER A 187 -8.38 29.04 -35.55
CA SER A 187 -9.82 29.33 -35.45
C SER A 187 -10.15 30.56 -34.62
N LYS A 188 -9.20 31.07 -33.80
CA LYS A 188 -9.43 32.06 -32.74
C LYS A 188 -10.56 31.66 -31.76
N MET A 189 -10.93 30.39 -31.73
CA MET A 189 -11.85 29.82 -30.77
C MET A 189 -11.06 29.18 -29.61
N GLU A 190 -11.67 29.14 -28.43
CA GLU A 190 -11.13 28.39 -27.30
C GLU A 190 -11.22 26.90 -27.62
N GLU A 191 -10.07 26.24 -27.72
CA GLU A 191 -9.95 24.80 -27.93
C GLU A 191 -9.27 24.18 -26.70
N CYS A 192 -9.78 23.04 -26.26
CA CYS A 192 -9.23 22.26 -25.15
C CYS A 192 -8.76 20.91 -25.69
N ASP A 193 -7.50 20.56 -25.42
CA ASP A 193 -6.90 19.28 -25.77
C ASP A 193 -6.31 18.68 -24.48
N VAL A 194 -7.05 17.76 -23.88
CA VAL A 194 -6.61 17.08 -22.66
C VAL A 194 -6.03 15.73 -23.07
N PRO A 195 -4.79 15.37 -22.66
CA PRO A 195 -4.22 14.06 -22.92
C PRO A 195 -4.97 12.97 -22.12
N PHE A 196 -6.12 12.54 -22.64
CA PHE A 196 -7.14 11.77 -21.92
C PHE A 196 -6.62 10.45 -21.36
N VAL A 197 -5.90 9.67 -22.17
CA VAL A 197 -5.33 8.37 -21.76
C VAL A 197 -4.32 8.55 -20.62
N LEU A 198 -3.49 9.59 -20.69
CA LEU A 198 -2.51 9.89 -19.65
C LEU A 198 -3.19 10.37 -18.37
N TYR A 199 -4.20 11.23 -18.48
CA TYR A 199 -5.03 11.65 -17.35
C TYR A 199 -5.71 10.45 -16.67
N TRP A 200 -6.22 9.50 -17.46
CA TRP A 200 -6.89 8.31 -16.98
C TRP A 200 -5.91 7.38 -16.23
N THR A 201 -4.71 7.14 -16.77
CA THR A 201 -3.69 6.32 -16.08
C THR A 201 -3.24 6.98 -14.78
N PHE A 202 -3.07 8.30 -14.73
CA PHE A 202 -2.81 9.00 -13.48
C PHE A 202 -3.98 8.94 -12.50
N SER A 203 -5.23 8.81 -12.96
CA SER A 203 -6.38 8.59 -12.06
C SER A 203 -6.29 7.24 -11.35
N VAL A 204 -5.87 6.19 -12.07
CA VAL A 204 -5.63 4.86 -11.47
C VAL A 204 -4.56 4.95 -10.38
N ILE A 205 -3.44 5.61 -10.68
CA ILE A 205 -2.31 5.73 -9.73
C ILE A 205 -2.71 6.60 -8.54
N ARG A 206 -3.40 7.71 -8.77
CA ARG A 206 -3.87 8.64 -7.74
C ARG A 206 -4.78 7.96 -6.74
N LEU A 207 -5.79 7.23 -7.20
CA LEU A 207 -6.81 6.61 -6.34
C LEU A 207 -6.38 5.23 -5.81
N GLY A 208 -5.71 4.43 -6.65
CA GLY A 208 -5.27 3.08 -6.27
C GLY A 208 -4.00 3.08 -5.42
N GLY A 209 -3.05 3.98 -5.70
CA GLY A 209 -1.76 4.06 -5.01
C GLY A 209 -1.87 4.08 -3.48
N PRO A 210 -2.69 4.97 -2.89
CA PRO A 210 -2.88 5.04 -1.44
C PRO A 210 -3.49 3.74 -0.86
N LEU A 211 -4.44 3.10 -1.55
CA LEU A 211 -5.03 1.84 -1.10
C LEU A 211 -3.97 0.72 -1.04
N PHE A 212 -3.16 0.61 -2.09
CA PHE A 212 -2.05 -0.36 -2.11
C PHE A 212 -0.96 -0.01 -1.07
N ALA A 213 -0.69 1.27 -0.83
CA ALA A 213 0.26 1.70 0.20
C ALA A 213 -0.18 1.29 1.62
N VAL A 214 -1.48 1.37 1.92
CA VAL A 214 -2.03 0.87 3.20
C VAL A 214 -2.00 -0.65 3.24
N TRP A 215 -2.30 -1.33 2.14
CA TRP A 215 -2.20 -2.80 2.07
C TRP A 215 -0.78 -3.29 2.37
N CYS A 216 0.25 -2.54 1.95
CA CYS A 216 1.64 -2.80 2.30
C CYS A 216 1.92 -2.75 3.81
N VAL A 217 1.11 -2.05 4.62
CA VAL A 217 1.22 -2.01 6.09
C VAL A 217 0.68 -3.28 6.76
N GLY A 218 -0.21 -4.01 6.10
CA GLY A 218 -0.89 -5.20 6.63
C GLY A 218 0.03 -6.24 7.28
N PRO A 219 1.11 -6.72 6.61
CA PRO A 219 1.99 -7.73 7.17
C PRO A 219 2.64 -7.33 8.51
N VAL A 220 2.96 -6.05 8.69
CA VAL A 220 3.56 -5.58 9.95
C VAL A 220 2.51 -5.52 11.07
N LEU A 221 1.28 -5.12 10.76
CA LEU A 221 0.18 -5.15 11.73
C LEU A 221 -0.14 -6.58 12.15
N ASP A 222 -0.11 -7.53 11.20
CA ASP A 222 -0.32 -8.94 11.47
C ASP A 222 0.72 -9.52 12.44
N ILE A 223 1.99 -9.09 12.34
CA ILE A 223 3.06 -9.51 13.26
C ILE A 223 2.85 -8.89 14.65
N ILE A 224 2.53 -7.60 14.74
CA ILE A 224 2.45 -6.90 16.03
C ILE A 224 1.22 -7.34 16.83
N GLN A 225 0.12 -7.63 16.16
CA GLN A 225 -1.14 -8.01 16.80
C GLN A 225 -1.34 -9.53 16.87
N ASP A 226 -0.31 -10.31 16.53
CA ASP A 226 -0.34 -11.78 16.47
C ASP A 226 -1.56 -12.31 15.68
N SER A 227 -1.87 -11.64 14.57
CA SER A 227 -3.10 -11.86 13.81
C SER A 227 -2.86 -12.49 12.45
N ARG A 228 -1.98 -13.49 12.34
CA ARG A 228 -1.72 -14.29 11.11
C ARG A 228 -1.74 -13.48 9.80
N THR A 229 -2.87 -13.45 9.09
CA THR A 229 -3.05 -12.78 7.79
C THR A 229 -4.29 -11.87 7.74
N ARG A 230 -4.90 -11.58 8.90
CA ARG A 230 -6.20 -10.88 8.96
C ARG A 230 -6.09 -9.45 8.45
N TRP A 231 -5.07 -8.69 8.85
CA TRP A 231 -4.89 -7.31 8.40
C TRP A 231 -4.53 -7.22 6.93
N LYS A 232 -3.68 -8.12 6.44
CA LYS A 232 -3.39 -8.20 5.00
C LYS A 232 -4.65 -8.39 4.16
N ILE A 233 -5.61 -9.19 4.64
CA ILE A 233 -6.89 -9.40 3.94
C ILE A 233 -7.79 -8.16 4.09
N ILE A 234 -7.99 -7.66 5.32
CA ILE A 234 -8.88 -6.53 5.61
C ILE A 234 -8.46 -5.28 4.81
N LEU A 235 -7.17 -4.97 4.79
CA LEU A 235 -6.63 -3.80 4.08
C LEU A 235 -6.56 -4.00 2.56
N GLY A 236 -6.68 -5.25 2.08
CA GLY A 236 -6.72 -5.57 0.65
C GLY A 236 -8.10 -5.39 0.02
N PHE A 237 -9.19 -5.46 0.81
CA PHE A 237 -10.53 -5.29 0.27
C PHE A 237 -10.76 -3.95 -0.45
N PRO A 238 -10.38 -2.77 0.09
CA PRO A 238 -10.53 -1.51 -0.63
C PRO A 238 -9.91 -1.55 -2.04
N SER A 239 -8.68 -2.05 -2.17
CA SER A 239 -8.03 -2.18 -3.47
C SER A 239 -8.77 -3.14 -4.42
N LEU A 240 -9.31 -4.25 -3.90
CA LEU A 240 -10.07 -5.20 -4.72
C LEU A 240 -11.38 -4.62 -5.24
N PHE A 241 -12.12 -3.87 -4.41
CA PHE A 241 -13.35 -3.22 -4.85
C PHE A 241 -13.06 -2.11 -5.86
N LEU A 242 -11.97 -1.36 -5.68
CA LEU A 242 -11.57 -0.34 -6.66
C LEU A 242 -11.22 -0.99 -8.01
N THR A 243 -10.40 -2.04 -8.03
CA THR A 243 -10.03 -2.71 -9.29
C THR A 243 -11.23 -3.33 -9.98
N LEU A 244 -12.14 -3.95 -9.23
CA LEU A 244 -13.38 -4.50 -9.77
C LEU A 244 -14.27 -3.40 -10.37
N SER A 245 -14.39 -2.25 -9.69
CA SER A 245 -15.14 -1.10 -10.20
C SER A 245 -14.60 -0.61 -11.54
N VAL A 246 -13.27 -0.45 -11.63
CA VAL A 246 -12.59 0.01 -12.84
C VAL A 246 -12.74 -1.00 -13.98
N LEU A 247 -12.61 -2.30 -13.69
CA LEU A 247 -12.82 -3.35 -14.69
C LEU A 247 -14.25 -3.34 -15.23
N LEU A 248 -15.25 -3.25 -14.36
CA LEU A 248 -16.66 -3.18 -14.76
C LEU A 248 -16.96 -1.94 -15.61
N TRP A 249 -16.28 -0.82 -15.35
CA TRP A 249 -16.37 0.38 -16.17
C TRP A 249 -15.77 0.18 -17.57
N MET A 250 -14.63 -0.50 -17.67
CA MET A 250 -13.96 -0.75 -18.95
C MET A 250 -14.68 -1.78 -19.83
N VAL A 251 -15.35 -2.77 -19.24
CA VAL A 251 -16.06 -3.85 -19.97
C VAL A 251 -17.43 -3.39 -20.50
N GLY A 252 -17.85 -2.15 -20.24
CA GLY A 252 -19.09 -1.59 -20.80
C GLY A 252 -20.38 -2.09 -20.13
N GLU A 253 -20.30 -3.00 -19.17
CA GLU A 253 -21.45 -3.42 -18.35
C GLU A 253 -21.97 -2.31 -17.42
N SER A 254 -21.29 -1.15 -17.36
CA SER A 254 -21.61 -0.15 -16.35
C SER A 254 -21.22 1.30 -16.65
N ALA A 255 -21.89 1.95 -17.59
CA ALA A 255 -22.03 3.41 -17.48
C ALA A 255 -23.13 3.79 -16.45
N VAL A 256 -24.13 2.92 -16.23
CA VAL A 256 -25.37 3.35 -15.54
C VAL A 256 -25.58 2.72 -14.15
N VAL A 257 -25.19 1.45 -13.90
CA VAL A 257 -25.56 0.78 -12.62
C VAL A 257 -24.42 -0.01 -11.93
N GLY A 258 -23.68 -0.87 -12.63
CA GLY A 258 -22.71 -1.81 -11.99
C GLY A 258 -21.51 -1.15 -11.29
N GLY A 259 -20.57 -0.59 -12.04
CA GLY A 259 -19.34 -0.01 -11.51
C GLY A 259 -19.53 1.20 -10.59
N ASN A 260 -20.58 2.01 -10.77
CA ASN A 260 -20.91 3.09 -9.83
C ASN A 260 -21.29 2.53 -8.44
N ASN A 261 -22.07 1.44 -8.42
CA ASN A 261 -22.41 0.76 -7.17
C ASN A 261 -21.17 0.12 -6.54
N VAL A 262 -20.32 -0.56 -7.31
CA VAL A 262 -19.08 -1.16 -6.79
C VAL A 262 -18.11 -0.10 -6.26
N TYR A 263 -18.07 1.08 -6.88
CA TYR A 263 -17.27 2.20 -6.39
C TYR A 263 -17.82 2.77 -5.07
N GLN A 264 -19.14 2.85 -4.91
CA GLN A 264 -19.74 3.17 -3.60
C GLN A 264 -19.37 2.10 -2.55
N TRP A 265 -19.41 0.81 -2.90
CA TRP A 265 -18.93 -0.27 -2.03
C TRP A 265 -17.46 -0.11 -1.64
N CYS A 266 -16.60 0.33 -2.57
CA CYS A 266 -15.22 0.68 -2.25
C CYS A 266 -15.15 1.76 -1.16
N GLY A 267 -15.99 2.80 -1.23
CA GLY A 267 -16.10 3.83 -0.19
C GLY A 267 -16.47 3.23 1.18
N TYR A 268 -17.52 2.41 1.26
CA TYR A 268 -17.94 1.76 2.51
C TYR A 268 -16.84 0.86 3.10
N VAL A 269 -16.21 0.05 2.26
CA VAL A 269 -15.14 -0.87 2.65
C VAL A 269 -13.89 -0.10 3.09
N THR A 270 -13.58 1.02 2.45
CA THR A 270 -12.48 1.91 2.87
C THR A 270 -12.76 2.49 4.24
N VAL A 271 -13.96 3.04 4.48
CA VAL A 271 -14.34 3.59 5.77
C VAL A 271 -14.29 2.52 6.87
N ALA A 272 -14.82 1.32 6.61
CA ALA A 272 -14.80 0.23 7.58
C ALA A 272 -13.37 -0.25 7.89
N SER A 273 -12.56 -0.53 6.86
CA SER A 273 -11.21 -1.05 7.04
C SER A 273 -10.26 -0.02 7.65
N TRP A 274 -10.25 1.21 7.12
CA TRP A 274 -9.38 2.28 7.61
C TRP A 274 -9.87 2.84 8.94
N GLY A 275 -11.19 2.87 9.20
CA GLY A 275 -11.73 3.23 10.52
C GLY A 275 -11.24 2.27 11.60
N VAL A 276 -11.33 0.96 11.37
CA VAL A 276 -10.81 -0.07 12.30
C VAL A 276 -9.29 0.04 12.44
N LEU A 277 -8.56 0.29 11.35
CA LEU A 277 -7.12 0.54 11.39
C LEU A 277 -6.76 1.74 12.27
N LEU A 278 -7.45 2.87 12.12
CA LEU A 278 -7.21 4.09 12.89
C LEU A 278 -7.51 3.89 14.38
N LEU A 279 -8.62 3.24 14.72
CA LEU A 279 -8.95 2.89 16.10
C LEU A 279 -7.85 2.04 16.75
N ARG A 280 -7.26 1.10 16.00
CA ARG A 280 -6.13 0.30 16.48
C ARG A 280 -4.84 1.12 16.58
N CYS A 281 -4.59 2.01 15.63
CA CYS A 281 -3.45 2.93 15.66
C CYS A 281 -3.51 3.89 16.86
N CYS A 282 -4.71 4.31 17.30
CA CYS A 282 -4.89 5.11 18.50
C CYS A 282 -4.42 4.42 19.78
N GLY A 283 -4.58 3.09 19.86
CA GLY A 283 -4.12 2.28 21.00
C GLY A 283 -2.70 1.74 20.84
N GLN A 284 -2.06 1.98 19.70
CA GLN A 284 -0.79 1.35 19.35
C GLN A 284 0.38 2.02 20.06
N ARG A 285 1.10 1.25 20.89
CA ARG A 285 2.36 1.70 21.50
C ARG A 285 3.50 1.67 20.48
N ARG A 286 4.48 2.54 20.66
CA ARG A 286 5.71 2.57 19.87
C ARG A 286 6.41 1.24 20.07
N PHE A 287 6.72 0.61 18.96
CA PHE A 287 7.45 -0.64 18.92
C PHE A 287 8.69 -0.45 18.04
N GLN A 288 9.70 -1.26 18.29
CA GLN A 288 10.85 -1.39 17.41
C GLN A 288 11.05 -2.88 17.22
N VAL A 289 10.72 -3.40 16.04
CA VAL A 289 11.00 -4.80 15.74
C VAL A 289 12.47 -4.88 15.37
N VAL A 290 13.29 -5.28 16.35
CA VAL A 290 14.65 -5.74 16.05
C VAL A 290 14.50 -7.20 15.65
N PHE A 291 14.67 -7.49 14.36
CA PHE A 291 14.91 -8.87 13.93
C PHE A 291 16.20 -9.30 14.62
N VAL A 292 16.09 -10.14 15.65
CA VAL A 292 17.25 -10.78 16.27
C VAL A 292 17.88 -11.61 15.17
N THR A 293 19.08 -11.20 14.73
CA THR A 293 19.93 -12.05 13.90
C THR A 293 20.03 -13.38 14.63
N LYS A 294 19.48 -14.45 14.04
CA LYS A 294 19.75 -15.80 14.55
C LYS A 294 21.27 -15.90 14.66
N PRO A 295 21.83 -16.19 15.85
CA PRO A 295 23.26 -16.45 15.93
C PRO A 295 23.53 -17.59 14.96
N HIS A 296 24.41 -17.33 14.00
CA HIS A 296 25.06 -18.42 13.30
C HIS A 296 25.87 -19.14 14.38
N GLU A 297 25.44 -20.34 14.77
CA GLU A 297 26.31 -21.24 15.49
C GLU A 297 27.49 -21.50 14.55
N GLU A 298 28.65 -20.95 14.91
CA GLU A 298 29.94 -21.22 14.26
C GLU A 298 30.37 -22.67 14.49
#